data_AF-D2VQ38-F1
#
_entry.id   AF-D2VQ38-F1
#
_cell.length_a   1.000
_cell.length_b   1.000
_cell.length_c   1.000
_cell.angle_alpha   90.00
_cell.angle_beta   90.00
_cell.angle_gamma   90.00
#
_symmetry.space_group_name_H-M   'P 1'
#
loop_
_entity.id
_entity.type
_entity.pdbx_description
1 polymer ?
#
loop_
_entity_poly.entity_id
_entity_poly.type
_entity_poly.pdbx_seq_one_letter_code
_entity_poly.pdbx_strand_id
1 'polypeptide(L)'
;MASYEMQGATSTSPSSQKTPLNIHQLNQERHVKNRIFGCREHNPCEAIMFFLFKVITLGLSELLFVNQITRYEVRKMRIGNRRLNYDTSHGFGIIFRCFWNNMLNYLTLGIWYISGQMTVHYYSHLDERIHWAEEVKPRKPTQDEKMEASGSFPNLDEFVVWQPENDCRGVIRYYGVHLGWQRELLYTLMKTCAILTFGFLYPFVHQYYNPKFLEQVRYGRGQFVVIPPQVASQLRERNKKTQINYNVQYSSQYPIIGQPITSPVEMRFEWTADTTDMFCRYFLGAVINNFTFGFFRCCYWYWYIFNFYNDHSFIILDGKSHI
;
A
#
# COMPACT_ATOMS: atom_id res chain seq x y z
N MET A 1 -54.95 -0.63 -48.15
CA MET A 1 -53.65 -1.29 -47.90
C MET A 1 -52.88 -0.40 -46.96
N ALA A 2 -52.61 -0.88 -45.74
CA ALA A 2 -51.89 -0.16 -44.71
C ALA A 2 -50.38 -0.38 -44.89
N SER A 3 -49.62 0.70 -45.00
CA SER A 3 -48.16 0.70 -44.89
C SER A 3 -47.78 1.43 -43.62
N TYR A 4 -47.40 0.66 -42.61
CA TYR A 4 -46.73 1.14 -41.40
C TYR A 4 -45.28 1.48 -41.75
N GLU A 5 -44.94 2.77 -41.71
CA GLU A 5 -43.54 3.20 -41.64
C GLU A 5 -43.10 3.14 -40.18
N MET A 6 -42.18 2.21 -39.91
CA MET A 6 -41.42 2.13 -38.67
C MET A 6 -40.03 2.73 -38.88
N GLN A 7 -39.61 3.48 -37.87
CA GLN A 7 -38.23 3.67 -37.40
C GLN A 7 -37.33 4.69 -38.11
N GLY A 8 -37.05 5.75 -37.35
CA GLY A 8 -35.86 6.59 -37.47
C GLY A 8 -35.60 7.37 -36.18
N ALA A 9 -35.86 6.78 -35.01
CA ALA A 9 -35.45 7.39 -33.74
C ALA A 9 -33.94 7.14 -33.54
N THR A 10 -33.12 8.06 -34.04
CA THR A 10 -31.73 8.19 -33.64
C THR A 10 -31.66 8.45 -32.14
N SER A 11 -31.44 7.39 -31.37
CA SER A 11 -30.99 7.48 -29.99
C SER A 11 -29.54 7.95 -29.98
N THR A 12 -29.33 9.27 -30.11
CA THR A 12 -28.10 9.90 -29.66
C THR A 12 -28.02 9.75 -28.16
N SER A 13 -27.36 8.69 -27.71
CA SER A 13 -26.92 8.55 -26.33
C SER A 13 -26.07 9.78 -26.00
N PRO A 14 -26.43 10.55 -24.95
CA PRO A 14 -25.60 11.68 -24.56
C PRO A 14 -24.23 11.12 -24.18
N SER A 15 -23.19 11.61 -24.84
CA SER A 15 -21.80 11.39 -24.45
C SER A 15 -21.63 12.02 -23.06
N SER A 16 -21.92 11.23 -22.03
CA SER A 16 -21.62 11.56 -20.64
C SER A 16 -20.12 11.78 -20.55
N GLN A 17 -19.72 13.05 -20.54
CA GLN A 17 -18.39 13.45 -20.11
C GLN A 17 -18.28 13.03 -18.65
N LYS A 18 -17.62 11.88 -18.41
CA LYS A 18 -17.36 11.39 -17.07
C LYS A 18 -16.43 12.38 -16.38
N THR A 19 -16.91 12.97 -15.29
CA THR A 19 -16.10 13.88 -14.47
C THR A 19 -14.96 13.08 -13.83
N PRO A 20 -13.72 13.57 -13.86
CA PRO A 20 -12.62 12.91 -13.15
C PRO A 20 -12.90 12.90 -11.64
N LEU A 21 -12.64 11.76 -11.02
CA LEU A 21 -12.84 11.54 -9.60
C LEU A 21 -11.90 12.45 -8.77
N ASN A 22 -12.45 13.27 -7.87
CA ASN A 22 -11.65 14.15 -7.00
C ASN A 22 -11.04 13.37 -5.83
N ILE A 23 -9.84 12.86 -6.02
CA ILE A 23 -9.14 12.00 -5.04
C ILE A 23 -8.85 12.74 -3.75
N HIS A 24 -8.58 14.05 -3.82
CA HIS A 24 -8.26 14.84 -2.64
C HIS A 24 -9.46 14.89 -1.68
N GLN A 25 -10.66 15.10 -2.23
CA GLN A 25 -11.90 15.03 -1.47
C GLN A 25 -12.12 13.63 -0.90
N LEU A 26 -11.96 12.58 -1.72
CA LEU A 26 -12.13 11.19 -1.26
C LEU A 26 -11.14 10.77 -0.16
N ASN A 27 -9.93 11.30 -0.17
CA ASN A 27 -8.96 11.08 0.90
C ASN A 27 -9.37 11.82 2.19
N GLN A 28 -9.80 13.07 2.07
CA GLN A 28 -10.27 13.88 3.20
C GLN A 28 -11.49 13.25 3.89
N GLU A 29 -12.42 12.75 3.09
CA GLU A 29 -13.62 12.04 3.56
C GLU A 29 -13.33 10.57 3.92
N ARG A 30 -12.06 10.13 3.83
CA ARG A 30 -11.58 8.78 4.19
C ARG A 30 -12.27 7.63 3.43
N HIS A 31 -12.77 7.91 2.24
CA HIS A 31 -13.36 6.93 1.33
C HIS A 31 -12.31 5.98 0.74
N VAL A 32 -11.07 6.47 0.58
CA VAL A 32 -9.95 5.65 0.14
C VAL A 32 -9.10 5.23 1.33
N LYS A 33 -9.10 3.94 1.66
CA LYS A 33 -8.27 3.40 2.74
C LYS A 33 -6.93 2.92 2.20
N ASN A 34 -5.87 3.48 2.76
CA ASN A 34 -4.49 3.11 2.48
C ASN A 34 -3.84 2.51 3.72
N ARG A 35 -3.16 1.40 3.50
CA ARG A 35 -2.28 0.70 4.41
C ARG A 35 -1.06 0.31 3.58
N ILE A 36 -0.19 1.29 3.39
CA ILE A 36 1.04 1.20 2.59
C ILE A 36 2.06 0.35 3.34
N PHE A 37 2.16 0.57 4.65
CA PHE A 37 3.03 -0.20 5.53
C PHE A 37 2.23 -1.36 6.10
N GLY A 38 2.56 -2.58 5.65
CA GLY A 38 1.90 -3.80 6.10
C GLY A 38 2.16 -4.06 7.59
N CYS A 39 1.22 -3.67 8.46
CA CYS A 39 1.29 -4.00 9.88
C CYS A 39 1.05 -5.49 10.12
N ARG A 40 1.94 -6.15 10.88
CA ARG A 40 1.61 -7.40 11.57
C ARG A 40 0.46 -7.16 12.53
N GLU A 41 -0.56 -8.00 12.44
CA GLU A 41 -1.56 -8.10 13.50
C GLU A 41 -0.86 -8.41 14.80
N HIS A 42 -1.35 -7.78 15.86
CA HIS A 42 -0.76 -7.82 17.17
C HIS A 42 -0.79 -9.27 17.72
N ASN A 43 0.34 -9.96 17.65
CA ASN A 43 0.57 -11.23 18.30
C ASN A 43 1.90 -11.18 19.09
N PRO A 44 1.86 -10.78 20.37
CA PRO A 44 3.06 -10.53 21.16
C PRO A 44 3.85 -11.83 21.37
N CYS A 45 3.17 -12.97 21.47
CA CYS A 45 3.81 -14.28 21.58
C CYS A 45 4.65 -14.60 20.33
N GLU A 46 4.11 -14.35 19.13
CA GLU A 46 4.84 -14.56 17.88
C GLU A 46 6.05 -13.61 17.77
N ALA A 47 5.88 -12.34 18.15
CA ALA A 47 6.96 -11.35 18.12
C ALA A 47 8.11 -11.72 19.08
N ILE A 48 7.80 -12.15 20.30
CA ILE A 48 8.79 -12.60 21.29
C ILE A 48 9.49 -13.86 20.81
N MET A 49 8.74 -14.85 20.31
CA MET A 49 9.33 -16.09 19.80
C MET A 49 10.25 -15.82 18.60
N PHE A 50 9.84 -14.95 17.67
CA PHE A 50 10.67 -14.54 16.55
C PHE A 50 11.94 -13.82 17.02
N PHE A 51 11.84 -12.93 18.01
CA PHE A 51 13.00 -12.26 18.60
C PHE A 51 13.97 -13.23 19.27
N LEU A 52 13.47 -14.14 20.11
CA LEU A 52 14.30 -15.16 20.76
C LEU A 52 14.97 -16.06 19.72
N PHE A 53 14.22 -16.50 18.71
CA PHE A 53 14.76 -17.31 17.62
C PHE A 53 15.82 -16.56 16.82
N LYS A 54 15.61 -15.27 16.56
CA LYS A 54 16.62 -14.39 15.94
C LYS A 54 17.90 -14.34 16.76
N VAL A 55 17.81 -14.15 18.08
CA VAL A 55 18.98 -14.12 18.96
C VAL A 55 19.71 -15.46 18.95
N ILE A 56 18.98 -16.57 19.13
CA ILE A 56 19.56 -17.93 19.15
C ILE A 56 20.25 -18.27 17.83
N THR A 57 19.65 -17.88 16.71
CA THR A 57 20.19 -18.15 15.37
C THR A 57 21.18 -17.10 14.88
N LEU A 58 21.57 -16.14 15.73
CA LEU A 58 22.44 -15.02 15.37
C LEU A 58 21.95 -14.27 14.11
N GLY A 59 20.63 -14.19 13.92
CA GLY A 59 19.98 -13.54 12.78
C GLY A 59 19.82 -14.40 11.53
N LEU A 60 20.35 -15.63 11.48
CA LEU A 60 20.20 -16.51 10.31
C LEU A 60 18.74 -16.90 10.04
N SER A 61 17.91 -16.96 11.08
CA SER A 61 16.49 -17.25 10.93
C SER A 61 15.74 -16.24 10.07
N GLU A 62 16.14 -14.96 10.07
CA GLU A 62 15.50 -13.93 9.26
C GLU A 62 15.63 -14.24 7.77
N LEU A 63 16.74 -14.87 7.37
CA LEU A 63 16.97 -15.29 5.98
C LEU A 63 15.96 -16.37 5.56
N LEU A 64 15.69 -17.34 6.43
CA LEU A 64 14.76 -18.44 6.14
C LEU A 64 13.30 -17.95 6.08
N PHE A 65 12.96 -16.99 6.94
CA PHE A 65 11.60 -16.45 7.01
C PHE A 65 11.35 -15.27 6.09
N VAL A 66 12.35 -14.76 5.36
CA VAL A 66 12.23 -13.52 4.58
C VAL A 66 11.04 -13.54 3.63
N ASN A 67 10.85 -14.63 2.88
CA ASN A 67 9.70 -14.77 1.97
C ASN A 67 8.36 -14.80 2.71
N GLN A 68 8.30 -15.48 3.85
CA GLN A 68 7.06 -15.59 4.62
C GLN A 68 6.68 -14.24 5.23
N ILE A 69 7.67 -13.52 5.74
CA ILE A 69 7.54 -12.17 6.29
C ILE A 69 7.07 -11.20 5.20
N THR A 70 7.79 -11.13 4.08
CA THR A 70 7.43 -10.27 2.94
C THR A 70 6.03 -10.60 2.42
N ARG A 71 5.72 -11.89 2.26
CA ARG A 71 4.37 -12.32 1.86
C ARG A 71 3.30 -11.82 2.82
N TYR A 72 3.55 -11.94 4.11
CA TYR A 72 2.62 -11.50 5.13
C TYR A 72 2.41 -9.99 5.05
N GLU A 73 3.49 -9.21 5.00
CA GLU A 73 3.45 -7.74 4.90
C GLU A 73 2.67 -7.30 3.67
N VAL A 74 3.04 -7.79 2.48
CA VAL A 74 2.40 -7.45 1.20
C VAL A 74 0.91 -7.81 1.21
N ARG A 75 0.52 -8.96 1.78
CA ARG A 75 -0.90 -9.34 1.89
C ARG A 75 -1.72 -8.46 2.83
N LYS A 76 -1.06 -7.82 3.80
CA LYS A 76 -1.70 -6.84 4.69
C LYS A 76 -1.74 -5.46 4.07
N MET A 77 -0.92 -5.17 3.06
CA MET A 77 -0.98 -3.90 2.35
C MET A 77 -2.31 -3.75 1.60
N ARG A 78 -2.86 -2.54 1.68
CA ARG A 78 -4.07 -2.13 0.96
C ARG A 78 -3.84 -0.75 0.40
N ILE A 79 -4.05 -0.57 -0.88
CA ILE A 79 -3.81 0.69 -1.57
C ILE A 79 -5.01 0.96 -2.47
N GLY A 80 -5.60 2.14 -2.36
CA GLY A 80 -6.78 2.47 -3.16
C GLY A 80 -7.93 1.49 -2.91
N ASN A 81 -8.13 1.05 -1.66
CA ASN A 81 -9.05 -0.02 -1.27
C ASN A 81 -8.78 -1.43 -1.83
N ARG A 82 -7.76 -1.62 -2.69
CA ARG A 82 -7.36 -2.91 -3.25
C ARG A 82 -6.18 -3.53 -2.48
N ARG A 83 -6.11 -4.86 -2.41
CA ARG A 83 -5.00 -5.56 -1.76
C ARG A 83 -3.91 -5.93 -2.76
N LEU A 84 -2.70 -6.09 -2.25
CA LEU A 84 -1.59 -6.70 -2.98
C LEU A 84 -1.47 -8.19 -2.64
N ASN A 85 -0.83 -8.94 -3.52
CA ASN A 85 -0.44 -10.32 -3.29
C ASN A 85 1.05 -10.49 -3.62
N TYR A 86 1.64 -11.55 -3.07
CA TYR A 86 3.05 -11.87 -3.22
C TYR A 86 3.21 -13.31 -3.71
N ASP A 87 3.95 -13.46 -4.81
CA ASP A 87 4.29 -14.75 -5.39
C ASP A 87 5.44 -15.42 -4.62
N THR A 88 5.11 -16.52 -3.95
CA THR A 88 6.06 -17.32 -3.17
C THR A 88 6.76 -18.42 -3.96
N SER A 89 6.50 -18.54 -5.28
CA SER A 89 7.20 -19.50 -6.12
C SER A 89 8.73 -19.28 -6.07
N HIS A 90 9.54 -20.33 -6.15
CA HIS A 90 11.01 -20.21 -6.12
C HIS A 90 11.56 -19.48 -4.87
N GLY A 91 11.06 -19.80 -3.68
CA GLY A 91 11.47 -19.13 -2.44
C GLY A 91 12.97 -19.22 -2.13
N PHE A 92 13.61 -20.36 -2.42
CA PHE A 92 15.06 -20.57 -2.16
C PHE A 92 15.96 -19.54 -2.84
N GLY A 93 15.63 -19.09 -4.06
CA GLY A 93 16.41 -18.08 -4.76
C GLY A 93 16.45 -16.73 -4.02
N ILE A 94 15.37 -16.36 -3.35
CA ILE A 94 15.31 -15.13 -2.55
C ILE A 94 16.13 -15.25 -1.27
N ILE A 95 16.11 -16.43 -0.63
CA ILE A 95 16.92 -16.70 0.56
C ILE A 95 18.40 -16.54 0.22
N PHE A 96 18.86 -17.16 -0.88
CA PHE A 96 20.25 -17.05 -1.33
C PHE A 96 20.65 -15.62 -1.67
N ARG A 97 19.80 -14.88 -2.40
CA ARG A 97 20.04 -13.45 -2.70
C ARG A 97 20.08 -12.59 -1.45
N CYS A 98 19.20 -12.84 -0.48
CA CYS A 98 19.19 -12.14 0.80
C CYS A 98 20.50 -12.37 1.57
N PHE A 99 20.96 -13.64 1.62
CA PHE A 99 22.24 -14.00 2.22
C PHE A 99 23.41 -13.27 1.55
N TRP A 100 23.53 -13.39 0.23
CA TRP A 100 24.62 -12.77 -0.53
C TRP A 100 24.62 -11.25 -0.39
N ASN A 101 23.43 -10.64 -0.45
CA ASN A 101 23.26 -9.21 -0.26
C ASN A 101 23.71 -8.75 1.12
N ASN A 102 23.31 -9.45 2.19
CA ASN A 102 23.75 -9.11 3.54
C ASN A 102 25.26 -9.29 3.68
N MET A 103 25.83 -10.37 3.15
CA MET A 103 27.27 -10.61 3.15
C MET A 103 28.03 -9.47 2.45
N LEU A 104 27.64 -9.08 1.23
CA LEU A 104 28.25 -7.96 0.51
C LEU A 104 28.10 -6.64 1.28
N ASN A 105 26.94 -6.40 1.89
CA ASN A 105 26.74 -5.19 2.69
C ASN A 105 27.65 -5.14 3.91
N TYR A 106 27.88 -6.26 4.60
CA TYR A 106 28.82 -6.33 5.70
C TYR A 106 30.28 -6.15 5.24
N LEU A 107 30.69 -6.83 4.16
CA LEU A 107 32.05 -6.73 3.62
C LEU A 107 32.40 -5.32 3.13
N THR A 108 31.41 -4.60 2.62
CA THR A 108 31.57 -3.22 2.13
C THR A 108 31.24 -2.15 3.20
N LEU A 109 30.99 -2.55 4.44
CA LEU A 109 30.64 -1.66 5.55
C LEU A 109 29.48 -0.70 5.22
N GLY A 110 28.46 -1.19 4.50
CA GLY A 110 27.28 -0.41 4.13
C GLY A 110 27.40 0.39 2.82
N ILE A 111 28.57 0.44 2.18
CA ILE A 111 28.73 1.12 0.87
C ILE A 111 27.85 0.46 -0.19
N TRP A 112 27.66 -0.87 -0.13
CA TRP A 112 26.75 -1.60 -1.00
C TRP A 112 25.29 -1.12 -0.91
N TYR A 113 24.81 -0.80 0.31
CA TYR A 113 23.51 -0.19 0.52
C TYR A 113 23.45 1.24 -0.03
N ILE A 114 24.42 2.10 0.35
CA ILE A 114 24.42 3.53 -0.01
C ILE A 114 24.47 3.71 -1.55
N SER A 115 25.26 2.89 -2.24
CA SER A 115 25.37 2.89 -3.70
C SER A 115 24.13 2.36 -4.44
N GLY A 116 23.14 1.82 -3.73
CA GLY A 116 21.90 1.29 -4.30
C GLY A 116 22.02 -0.11 -4.90
N GLN A 117 23.18 -0.77 -4.76
CA GLN A 117 23.40 -2.11 -5.29
C GLN A 117 22.50 -3.15 -4.61
N MET A 118 22.20 -2.96 -3.32
CA MET A 118 21.22 -3.77 -2.59
C MET A 118 19.83 -3.71 -3.22
N THR A 119 19.42 -2.52 -3.66
CA THR A 119 18.14 -2.29 -4.33
C THR A 119 18.06 -3.05 -5.65
N VAL A 120 19.11 -2.96 -6.46
CA VAL A 120 19.19 -3.60 -7.78
C VAL A 120 19.32 -5.12 -7.67
N HIS A 121 20.12 -5.63 -6.74
CA HIS A 121 20.48 -7.05 -6.70
C HIS A 121 19.47 -7.91 -5.91
N TYR A 122 18.83 -7.33 -4.89
CA TYR A 122 17.97 -8.05 -3.98
C TYR A 122 16.53 -7.53 -3.96
N TYR A 123 16.32 -6.24 -3.65
CA TYR A 123 14.97 -5.73 -3.43
C TYR A 123 14.10 -5.69 -4.70
N SER A 124 14.69 -5.44 -5.87
CA SER A 124 14.01 -5.57 -7.17
C SER A 124 13.34 -6.93 -7.37
N HIS A 125 13.96 -8.01 -6.89
CA HIS A 125 13.44 -9.37 -7.04
C HIS A 125 12.32 -9.68 -6.05
N LEU A 126 12.23 -8.93 -4.94
CA LEU A 126 11.04 -8.96 -4.08
C LEU A 126 9.88 -8.25 -4.77
N ASP A 127 10.14 -7.08 -5.36
CA ASP A 127 9.16 -6.26 -6.05
C ASP A 127 8.56 -6.95 -7.27
N GLU A 128 9.35 -7.68 -8.06
CA GLU A 128 8.89 -8.50 -9.20
C GLU A 128 7.81 -9.52 -8.83
N ARG A 129 7.75 -9.91 -7.55
CA ARG A 129 6.80 -10.89 -7.03
C ARG A 129 5.53 -10.25 -6.48
N ILE A 130 5.52 -8.92 -6.33
CA ILE A 130 4.36 -8.17 -5.90
C ILE A 130 3.47 -7.93 -7.12
N HIS A 131 2.19 -8.20 -6.95
CA HIS A 131 1.19 -7.90 -7.96
C HIS A 131 -0.14 -7.56 -7.30
N TRP A 132 -1.04 -6.93 -8.05
CA TRP A 132 -2.38 -6.67 -7.56
C TRP A 132 -3.12 -7.99 -7.32
N ALA A 133 -3.87 -8.06 -6.21
CA ALA A 133 -4.76 -9.19 -5.98
C ALA A 133 -5.98 -9.11 -6.90
N GLU A 134 -6.52 -10.26 -7.31
CA GLU A 134 -7.72 -10.36 -8.14
C GLU A 134 -8.98 -9.85 -7.41
N GLU A 135 -9.07 -10.07 -6.10
CA GLU A 135 -10.29 -9.84 -5.33
C GLU A 135 -10.38 -8.40 -4.82
N VAL A 136 -11.36 -7.64 -5.32
CA VAL A 136 -11.84 -6.44 -4.63
C VAL A 136 -12.88 -6.86 -3.60
N LYS A 137 -12.53 -6.79 -2.31
CA LYS A 137 -13.50 -7.01 -1.22
C LYS A 137 -13.99 -5.67 -0.68
N PRO A 138 -15.18 -5.20 -1.09
CA PRO A 138 -15.79 -4.04 -0.47
C PRO A 138 -16.01 -4.35 1.02
N ARG A 139 -15.67 -3.38 1.88
CA ARG A 139 -15.79 -3.52 3.34
C ARG A 139 -17.24 -3.81 3.71
N LYS A 140 -17.52 -4.58 4.77
CA LYS A 140 -18.88 -4.63 5.34
C LYS A 140 -19.13 -3.33 6.12
N PRO A 141 -20.23 -2.59 5.89
CA PRO A 141 -20.56 -1.41 6.66
C PRO A 141 -20.66 -1.78 8.15
N THR A 142 -20.08 -0.93 8.98
CA THR A 142 -20.13 -1.01 10.45
C THR A 142 -21.56 -0.75 10.93
N GLN A 143 -21.95 -1.19 12.12
CA GLN A 143 -23.32 -0.99 12.63
C GLN A 143 -23.69 0.50 12.72
N ASP A 144 -22.73 1.36 13.09
CA ASP A 144 -22.93 2.82 13.17
C ASP A 144 -23.18 3.43 11.77
N GLU A 145 -22.40 3.02 10.77
CA GLU A 145 -22.53 3.43 9.35
C GLU A 145 -23.89 2.99 8.73
N LYS A 146 -24.54 1.95 9.28
CA LYS A 146 -25.86 1.49 8.83
C LYS A 146 -27.02 2.30 9.39
N MET A 147 -26.86 2.94 10.54
CA MET A 147 -27.90 3.76 11.16
C MET A 147 -28.03 5.12 10.43
N GLU A 148 -26.93 5.68 9.94
CA GLU A 148 -26.90 6.95 9.19
C GLU A 148 -27.44 6.81 7.74
N ALA A 149 -27.36 5.62 7.14
CA ALA A 149 -27.77 5.37 5.74
C ALA A 149 -29.29 5.24 5.51
N SER A 150 -30.13 5.64 6.47
CA SER A 150 -31.59 5.39 6.44
C SER A 150 -32.40 6.38 5.57
N GLY A 151 -31.78 7.29 4.82
CA GLY A 151 -32.55 8.27 4.02
C GLY A 151 -31.93 8.85 2.75
N SER A 152 -30.67 8.57 2.40
CA SER A 152 -30.09 9.04 1.14
C SER A 152 -29.10 8.01 0.60
N PHE A 153 -28.83 8.07 -0.71
CA PHE A 153 -28.04 7.13 -1.52
C PHE A 153 -26.94 6.37 -0.75
N PRO A 154 -26.68 5.09 -1.07
CA PRO A 154 -25.55 4.38 -0.48
C PRO A 154 -24.28 5.17 -0.80
N ASN A 155 -23.65 5.69 0.26
CA ASN A 155 -22.46 6.53 0.21
C ASN A 155 -21.45 5.96 -0.80
N LEU A 156 -21.10 6.75 -1.83
CA LEU A 156 -20.14 6.39 -2.89
C LEU A 156 -18.79 5.91 -2.30
N ASP A 157 -18.54 6.30 -1.07
CA ASP A 157 -17.51 5.95 -0.10
C ASP A 157 -17.10 4.47 -0.11
N GLU A 158 -18.05 3.54 -0.20
CA GLU A 158 -17.78 2.11 -0.04
C GLU A 158 -17.36 1.41 -1.33
N PHE A 159 -17.42 2.14 -2.45
CA PHE A 159 -17.40 1.56 -3.78
C PHE A 159 -16.23 2.02 -4.64
N VAL A 160 -15.48 3.04 -4.21
CA VAL A 160 -14.31 3.50 -4.95
C VAL A 160 -13.12 2.55 -4.72
N VAL A 161 -12.56 2.01 -5.82
CA VAL A 161 -11.38 1.15 -5.80
C VAL A 161 -10.40 1.50 -6.92
N TRP A 162 -9.12 1.23 -6.69
CA TRP A 162 -8.11 1.24 -7.74
C TRP A 162 -8.25 0.06 -8.71
N GLN A 163 -8.41 0.37 -10.00
CA GLN A 163 -8.34 -0.58 -11.10
C GLN A 163 -7.01 -0.35 -11.86
N PRO A 164 -6.02 -1.24 -11.71
CA PRO A 164 -4.79 -1.17 -12.48
C PRO A 164 -5.04 -1.58 -13.93
N GLU A 165 -4.19 -1.11 -14.85
CA GLU A 165 -4.26 -1.43 -16.27
C GLU A 165 -4.01 -2.91 -16.57
N ASN A 166 -3.10 -3.52 -15.81
CA ASN A 166 -2.75 -4.94 -15.85
C ASN A 166 -2.44 -5.42 -14.41
N ASP A 167 -1.96 -6.65 -14.24
CA ASP A 167 -1.51 -7.14 -12.92
C ASP A 167 -0.30 -6.37 -12.36
N CYS A 168 0.34 -5.52 -13.17
CA CYS A 168 1.49 -4.67 -12.83
C CYS A 168 2.69 -5.43 -12.23
N ARG A 169 2.80 -6.73 -12.47
CA ARG A 169 3.94 -7.56 -12.04
C ARG A 169 5.24 -6.98 -12.63
N GLY A 170 6.26 -6.76 -11.78
CA GLY A 170 7.52 -6.12 -12.16
C GLY A 170 7.45 -4.60 -12.37
N VAL A 171 6.25 -4.00 -12.36
CA VAL A 171 6.06 -2.55 -12.42
C VAL A 171 5.96 -1.95 -11.03
N ILE A 172 5.37 -2.68 -10.08
CA ILE A 172 5.30 -2.27 -8.68
C ILE A 172 6.73 -2.18 -8.12
N ARG A 173 7.09 -1.03 -7.55
CA ARG A 173 8.36 -0.78 -6.88
C ARG A 173 8.09 -0.25 -5.49
N TYR A 174 8.37 -1.07 -4.48
CA TYR A 174 8.16 -0.73 -3.08
C TYR A 174 9.43 -0.95 -2.27
N TYR A 175 9.99 -2.15 -2.29
CA TYR A 175 11.26 -2.44 -1.62
C TYR A 175 12.45 -1.93 -2.44
N GLY A 176 12.33 -1.96 -3.77
CA GLY A 176 13.32 -1.58 -4.76
C GLY A 176 13.46 -0.08 -4.99
N VAL A 177 13.08 0.76 -4.04
CA VAL A 177 13.25 2.22 -4.11
C VAL A 177 14.67 2.57 -3.64
N HIS A 178 15.37 3.42 -4.41
CA HIS A 178 16.68 3.98 -4.03
C HIS A 178 16.67 5.48 -4.26
N LEU A 179 16.92 6.25 -3.20
CA LEU A 179 16.81 7.71 -3.25
C LEU A 179 18.00 8.40 -3.93
N GLY A 180 18.99 7.65 -4.40
CA GLY A 180 20.27 8.16 -4.86
C GLY A 180 21.30 8.25 -3.74
N TRP A 181 22.56 8.09 -4.11
CA TRP A 181 23.67 7.91 -3.14
C TRP A 181 23.78 9.05 -2.11
N GLN A 182 23.55 10.31 -2.52
CA GLN A 182 23.63 11.47 -1.63
C GLN A 182 22.56 11.40 -0.53
N ARG A 183 21.32 11.05 -0.91
CA ARG A 183 20.20 11.00 0.03
C ARG A 183 20.32 9.80 0.97
N GLU A 184 20.79 8.66 0.47
CA GLU A 184 21.07 7.47 1.29
C GLU A 184 22.24 7.71 2.26
N LEU A 185 23.30 8.40 1.82
CA LEU A 185 24.42 8.76 2.69
C LEU A 185 23.95 9.68 3.82
N LEU A 186 23.20 10.74 3.49
CA LEU A 186 22.66 11.65 4.50
C LEU A 186 21.70 10.93 5.46
N TYR A 187 20.79 10.09 4.95
CA TYR A 187 19.93 9.26 5.78
C TYR A 187 20.75 8.35 6.72
N THR A 188 21.80 7.71 6.22
CA THR A 188 22.69 6.87 7.01
C THR A 188 23.38 7.66 8.12
N LEU A 189 23.91 8.85 7.82
CA LEU A 189 24.53 9.73 8.79
C LEU A 189 23.53 10.19 9.86
N MET A 190 22.35 10.67 9.45
CA MET A 190 21.28 11.09 10.36
C MET A 190 20.83 9.94 11.26
N LYS A 191 20.71 8.72 10.73
CA LYS A 191 20.34 7.53 11.49
C LYS A 191 21.43 7.15 12.51
N THR A 192 22.70 7.26 12.13
CA THR A 192 23.83 7.06 13.06
C THR A 192 23.78 8.11 14.18
N CYS A 193 23.58 9.39 13.86
CA CYS A 193 23.39 10.44 14.87
C CYS A 193 22.16 10.17 15.75
N ALA A 194 21.06 9.66 15.18
CA ALA A 194 19.89 9.26 15.94
C ALA A 194 20.21 8.13 16.92
N ILE A 195 20.99 7.13 16.52
CA ILE A 195 21.44 6.06 17.42
C ILE A 195 22.30 6.63 18.55
N LEU A 196 23.28 7.49 18.23
CA LEU A 196 24.16 8.13 19.21
C LEU A 196 23.41 9.06 20.19
N THR A 197 22.26 9.60 19.78
CA THR A 197 21.38 10.45 20.59
C THR A 197 20.24 9.64 21.25
N PHE A 198 20.41 8.33 21.42
CA PHE A 198 19.41 7.42 22.03
C PHE A 198 18.03 7.48 21.36
N GLY A 199 17.99 7.83 20.09
CA GLY A 199 16.79 7.90 19.26
C GLY A 199 16.08 9.24 19.25
N PHE A 200 16.59 10.27 19.93
CA PHE A 200 15.98 11.60 19.96
C PHE A 200 15.83 12.20 18.56
N LEU A 201 16.77 11.91 17.64
CA LEU A 201 16.71 12.43 16.27
C LEU A 201 15.88 11.58 15.29
N TYR A 202 15.33 10.42 15.68
CA TYR A 202 14.53 9.59 14.76
C TYR A 202 13.36 10.33 14.10
N PRO A 203 12.60 11.22 14.77
CA PRO A 203 11.56 12.02 14.14
C PRO A 203 12.06 12.77 12.90
N PHE A 204 13.21 13.45 13.03
CA PHE A 204 13.81 14.20 11.93
C PHE A 204 14.32 13.29 10.81
N VAL A 205 14.89 12.13 11.15
CA VAL A 205 15.34 11.15 10.16
C VAL A 205 14.17 10.69 9.29
N HIS A 206 13.07 10.29 9.93
CA HIS A 206 11.90 9.79 9.21
C HIS A 206 11.12 10.90 8.50
N GLN A 207 11.05 12.11 9.06
CA GLN A 207 10.48 13.28 8.38
C GLN A 207 11.27 13.64 7.12
N TYR A 208 12.59 13.51 7.16
CA TYR A 208 13.43 13.71 5.98
C TYR A 208 13.24 12.60 4.94
N TYR A 209 13.19 11.34 5.37
CA TYR A 209 13.27 10.17 4.49
C TYR A 209 11.91 9.75 3.91
N ASN A 210 10.85 9.66 4.73
CA ASN A 210 9.56 9.09 4.34
C ASN A 210 8.91 9.81 3.15
N PRO A 211 8.85 11.16 3.08
CA PRO A 211 8.26 11.85 1.93
C PRO A 211 8.99 11.51 0.62
N LYS A 212 10.34 11.48 0.67
CA LYS A 212 11.19 11.18 -0.49
C LYS A 212 11.07 9.72 -0.94
N PHE A 213 10.95 8.81 0.02
CA PHE A 213 10.66 7.40 -0.24
C PHE A 213 9.31 7.23 -0.93
N LEU A 214 8.25 7.78 -0.34
CA LEU A 214 6.88 7.67 -0.86
C LEU A 214 6.70 8.32 -2.25
N GLU A 215 7.45 9.36 -2.55
CA GLU A 215 7.49 9.99 -3.89
C GLU A 215 8.00 9.02 -4.97
N GLN A 216 8.90 8.10 -4.62
CA GLN A 216 9.53 7.17 -5.56
C GLN A 216 8.88 5.78 -5.61
N VAL A 217 8.03 5.46 -4.64
CA VAL A 217 7.24 4.22 -4.66
C VAL A 217 6.29 4.25 -5.86
N ARG A 218 6.21 3.12 -6.58
CA ARG A 218 5.33 2.98 -7.76
C ARG A 218 4.44 1.76 -7.60
N TYR A 219 3.16 1.89 -7.95
CA TYR A 219 2.22 0.76 -7.95
C TYR A 219 1.64 0.43 -9.33
N GLY A 220 2.24 1.00 -10.38
CA GLY A 220 1.75 0.91 -11.75
C GLY A 220 0.63 1.90 -12.05
N ARG A 221 0.24 1.93 -13.33
CA ARG A 221 -0.80 2.82 -13.84
C ARG A 221 -2.18 2.18 -13.71
N GLY A 222 -3.19 3.02 -13.56
CA GLY A 222 -4.56 2.59 -13.40
C GLY A 222 -5.51 3.78 -13.29
N GLN A 223 -6.73 3.51 -12.85
CA GLN A 223 -7.71 4.55 -12.56
C GLN A 223 -8.56 4.12 -11.36
N PHE A 224 -9.09 5.10 -10.64
CA PHE A 224 -10.12 4.81 -9.65
C PHE A 224 -11.47 4.61 -10.33
N VAL A 225 -12.19 3.59 -9.88
CA VAL A 225 -13.50 3.20 -10.40
C VAL A 225 -14.47 2.97 -9.27
N VAL A 226 -15.77 3.14 -9.56
CA VAL A 226 -16.87 2.85 -8.64
C VAL A 226 -17.37 1.42 -8.89
N ILE A 227 -17.59 0.69 -7.81
CA ILE A 227 -18.22 -0.63 -7.80
C ILE A 227 -19.72 -0.44 -7.55
N PRO A 228 -20.61 -0.80 -8.49
CA PRO A 228 -22.05 -0.71 -8.23
C PRO A 228 -22.46 -1.58 -7.03
N PRO A 229 -23.44 -1.17 -6.20
CA PRO A 229 -23.88 -1.94 -5.03
C PRO A 229 -24.26 -3.39 -5.36
N GLN A 230 -24.85 -3.63 -6.53
CA GLN A 230 -25.22 -4.96 -7.02
C GLN A 230 -23.99 -5.84 -7.32
N VAL A 231 -22.90 -5.24 -7.80
CA VAL A 231 -21.63 -5.94 -8.03
C VAL A 231 -20.92 -6.18 -6.71
N ALA A 232 -21.00 -5.23 -5.77
CA ALA A 232 -20.43 -5.36 -4.45
C ALA A 232 -21.09 -6.47 -3.61
N SER A 233 -22.40 -6.63 -3.68
CA SER A 233 -23.11 -7.73 -3.01
C SER A 233 -22.66 -9.09 -3.58
N GLN A 234 -22.58 -9.21 -4.91
CA GLN A 234 -22.05 -10.40 -5.57
C GLN A 234 -20.59 -10.70 -5.17
N LEU A 235 -19.74 -9.67 -5.07
CA LEU A 235 -18.35 -9.80 -4.61
C LEU A 235 -18.25 -10.26 -3.15
N ARG A 236 -19.20 -9.84 -2.29
CA ARG A 236 -19.26 -10.26 -0.88
C ARG A 236 -19.77 -11.69 -0.72
N GLU A 237 -20.72 -12.12 -1.55
CA GLU A 237 -21.38 -13.43 -1.47
C GLU A 237 -20.68 -14.54 -2.26
N ARG A 238 -19.62 -14.20 -3.02
CA ARG A 238 -18.95 -15.13 -3.91
C ARG A 238 -18.38 -16.35 -3.16
N ASN A 239 -19.06 -17.48 -3.32
CA ASN A 239 -18.41 -18.78 -3.33
C ASN A 239 -17.63 -18.93 -4.63
N LYS A 240 -16.44 -19.55 -4.61
CA LYS A 240 -15.37 -19.57 -5.65
C LYS A 240 -15.78 -19.84 -7.13
N LYS A 241 -17.05 -20.09 -7.46
CA LYS A 241 -17.53 -20.49 -8.79
C LYS A 241 -18.49 -19.53 -9.50
N THR A 242 -18.99 -18.48 -8.85
CA THR A 242 -19.93 -17.55 -9.51
C THR A 242 -19.19 -16.53 -10.38
N GLN A 243 -19.59 -16.41 -11.65
CA GLN A 243 -19.16 -15.33 -12.54
C GLN A 243 -19.86 -14.04 -12.12
N ILE A 244 -19.11 -12.94 -12.02
CA ILE A 244 -19.63 -11.63 -11.64
C ILE A 244 -20.11 -10.93 -12.89
N ASN A 245 -21.36 -10.47 -12.89
CA ASN A 245 -21.88 -9.70 -14.01
C ASN A 245 -21.56 -8.22 -13.81
N TYR A 246 -20.60 -7.72 -14.59
CA TYR A 246 -20.21 -6.30 -14.59
C TYR A 246 -21.09 -5.43 -15.52
N ASN A 247 -21.98 -6.02 -16.32
CA ASN A 247 -22.94 -5.29 -17.16
C ASN A 247 -24.13 -4.80 -16.34
N VAL A 248 -23.86 -4.04 -15.27
CA VAL A 248 -24.89 -3.37 -14.49
C VAL A 248 -25.01 -1.93 -15.00
N GLN A 249 -26.17 -1.56 -15.50
CA GLN A 249 -26.48 -0.16 -15.77
C GLN A 249 -26.57 0.58 -14.44
N TYR A 250 -25.54 1.34 -14.11
CA TYR A 250 -25.47 2.17 -12.92
C TYR A 250 -25.22 3.61 -13.35
N SER A 251 -26.12 4.51 -12.98
CA SER A 251 -25.96 5.94 -13.26
C SER A 251 -24.93 6.50 -12.30
N SER A 252 -23.70 6.64 -12.76
CA SER A 252 -22.61 7.30 -12.02
C SER A 252 -21.91 8.30 -12.93
N GLN A 253 -21.51 9.42 -12.34
CA GLN A 253 -20.65 10.41 -13.00
C GLN A 253 -19.21 9.93 -13.12
N TYR A 254 -18.85 8.83 -12.43
CA TYR A 254 -17.51 8.27 -12.37
C TYR A 254 -17.38 6.97 -13.18
N PRO A 255 -16.14 6.59 -13.57
CA PRO A 255 -15.88 5.30 -14.22
C PRO A 255 -16.35 4.12 -13.37
N ILE A 256 -16.96 3.12 -14.00
CA ILE A 256 -17.47 1.92 -13.33
C ILE A 256 -16.48 0.77 -13.52
N ILE A 257 -16.32 -0.06 -12.49
CA ILE A 257 -15.47 -1.25 -12.56
C ILE A 257 -15.85 -2.16 -13.74
N GLY A 258 -14.84 -2.68 -14.44
CA GLY A 258 -15.04 -3.56 -15.61
C GLY A 258 -15.21 -2.82 -16.94
N GLN A 259 -15.36 -1.48 -16.92
CA GLN A 259 -15.21 -0.68 -18.13
C GLN A 259 -13.73 -0.54 -18.51
N PRO A 260 -13.42 -0.37 -19.82
CA PRO A 260 -12.04 -0.13 -20.25
C PRO A 260 -11.48 1.14 -19.61
N ILE A 261 -10.21 1.10 -19.26
CA ILE A 261 -9.48 2.25 -18.72
C ILE A 261 -9.29 3.26 -19.85
N THR A 262 -9.72 4.50 -19.63
CA THR A 262 -9.68 5.56 -20.66
C THR A 262 -8.54 6.55 -20.42
N SER A 263 -8.17 6.76 -19.16
CA SER A 263 -7.13 7.71 -18.77
C SER A 263 -6.29 7.15 -17.61
N PRO A 264 -5.35 6.23 -17.88
CA PRO A 264 -4.52 5.63 -16.85
C PRO A 264 -3.54 6.66 -16.25
N VAL A 265 -3.62 6.83 -14.95
CA VAL A 265 -2.77 7.71 -14.14
C VAL A 265 -1.84 6.89 -13.27
N GLU A 266 -0.71 7.48 -12.87
CA GLU A 266 0.18 6.88 -11.89
C GLU A 266 -0.23 7.33 -10.49
N MET A 267 -0.29 6.36 -9.57
CA MET A 267 -0.56 6.63 -8.17
C MET A 267 0.72 7.07 -7.47
N ARG A 268 0.66 8.19 -6.76
CA ARG A 268 1.71 8.65 -5.87
C ARG A 268 1.18 8.82 -4.46
N PHE A 269 2.10 8.97 -3.51
CA PHE A 269 1.76 9.19 -2.12
C PHE A 269 2.34 10.49 -1.62
N GLU A 270 1.53 11.19 -0.85
CA GLU A 270 1.92 12.37 -0.10
C GLU A 270 2.02 12.02 1.37
N TRP A 271 3.09 12.49 2.00
CA TRP A 271 3.30 12.39 3.43
C TRP A 271 2.92 13.72 4.08
N THR A 272 2.04 13.66 5.08
CA THR A 272 1.46 14.88 5.69
C THR A 272 1.82 15.07 7.16
N ALA A 273 2.43 14.09 7.82
CA ALA A 273 2.83 14.27 9.21
C ALA A 273 3.87 15.37 9.30
N ASP A 274 3.70 16.26 10.28
CA ASP A 274 4.69 17.28 10.57
C ASP A 274 5.77 16.73 11.53
N THR A 275 6.78 17.57 11.80
CA THR A 275 7.87 17.17 12.71
C THR A 275 7.38 17.03 14.16
N THR A 276 6.36 17.79 14.55
CA THR A 276 5.80 17.82 15.91
C THR A 276 5.08 16.52 16.21
N ASP A 277 4.20 16.08 15.32
CA ASP A 277 3.47 14.82 15.39
C ASP A 277 4.44 13.64 15.46
N MET A 278 5.47 13.66 14.61
CA MET A 278 6.55 12.67 14.62
C MET A 278 7.30 12.68 15.96
N PHE A 279 7.64 13.86 16.47
CA PHE A 279 8.33 13.98 17.75
C PHE A 279 7.48 13.44 18.90
N CYS A 280 6.22 13.87 19.02
CA CYS A 280 5.28 13.40 20.02
C CYS A 280 5.10 11.87 19.95
N ARG A 281 4.96 11.31 18.74
CA ARG A 281 4.81 9.86 18.53
C ARG A 281 6.03 9.08 19.02
N TYR A 282 7.23 9.49 18.61
CA TYR A 282 8.46 8.81 18.99
C TYR A 282 8.80 9.00 20.47
N PHE A 283 8.58 10.20 21.01
CA PHE A 283 8.77 10.49 22.42
C PHE A 283 7.84 9.63 23.29
N LEU A 284 6.54 9.60 22.98
CA LEU A 284 5.59 8.75 23.70
C LEU A 284 5.96 7.27 23.58
N GLY A 285 6.35 6.81 22.38
CA GLY A 285 6.84 5.46 22.17
C GLY A 285 8.08 5.13 23.00
N ALA A 286 9.02 6.06 23.14
CA ALA A 286 10.22 5.90 23.98
C ALA A 286 9.86 5.87 25.47
N VAL A 287 8.97 6.75 25.93
CA VAL A 287 8.46 6.78 27.31
C VAL A 287 7.79 5.46 27.67
N ILE A 288 6.84 4.98 26.85
CA ILE A 288 6.17 3.69 27.06
C ILE A 288 7.20 2.55 27.02
N ASN A 289 8.17 2.60 26.11
CA ASN A 289 9.23 1.60 26.06
C ASN A 289 10.08 1.55 27.32
N ASN A 290 10.43 2.70 27.89
CA ASN A 290 11.17 2.76 29.15
C ASN A 290 10.32 2.22 30.32
N PHE A 291 9.05 2.62 30.43
CA PHE A 291 8.14 2.10 31.46
C PHE A 291 7.91 0.59 31.37
N THR A 292 7.98 0.04 30.16
CA THR A 292 7.80 -1.41 29.92
C THR A 292 9.12 -2.18 29.85
N PHE A 293 10.25 -1.55 30.22
CA PHE A 293 11.59 -2.15 30.17
C PHE A 293 11.93 -2.80 28.82
N GLY A 294 11.51 -2.19 27.71
CA GLY A 294 11.77 -2.70 26.36
C GLY A 294 10.66 -3.56 25.76
N PHE A 295 9.70 -4.04 26.56
CA PHE A 295 8.66 -4.96 26.09
C PHE A 295 7.76 -4.32 25.01
N PHE A 296 7.44 -3.04 25.16
CA PHE A 296 6.69 -2.31 24.14
C PHE A 296 7.40 -2.31 22.79
N ARG A 297 8.73 -2.09 22.79
CA ARG A 297 9.50 -2.08 21.54
C ARG A 297 9.47 -3.43 20.83
N CYS A 298 9.57 -4.52 21.57
CA CYS A 298 9.58 -5.87 21.02
C CYS A 298 8.22 -6.26 20.42
N CYS A 299 7.12 -5.91 21.10
CA CYS A 299 5.79 -6.44 20.77
C CYS A 299 4.91 -5.48 19.96
N TYR A 300 5.05 -4.17 20.16
CA TYR A 300 4.08 -3.16 19.70
C TYR A 300 4.66 -2.11 18.76
N TRP A 301 5.98 -1.90 18.76
CA TRP A 301 6.61 -0.80 18.03
C TRP A 301 6.23 -0.72 16.56
N TYR A 302 6.33 -1.85 15.84
CA TYR A 302 6.03 -1.87 14.41
C TYR A 302 4.58 -1.50 14.12
N TRP A 303 3.63 -2.07 14.86
CA TRP A 303 2.22 -1.73 14.74
C TRP A 303 1.98 -0.25 15.09
N TYR A 304 2.59 0.22 16.18
CA TYR A 304 2.46 1.60 16.66
C TYR A 304 2.96 2.62 15.63
N ILE A 305 4.17 2.43 15.09
CA ILE A 305 4.76 3.37 14.12
C ILE A 305 4.10 3.24 12.74
N PHE A 306 3.86 2.03 12.24
CA PHE A 306 3.31 1.87 10.89
C PHE A 306 1.84 2.28 10.80
N ASN A 307 1.04 2.15 11.87
CA ASN A 307 -0.30 2.74 11.87
C ASN A 307 -0.22 4.27 11.75
N PHE A 308 0.67 4.90 12.52
CA PHE A 308 0.91 6.34 12.39
C PHE A 308 1.34 6.70 10.97
N TYR A 309 2.19 5.89 10.33
CA TYR A 309 2.60 6.13 8.94
C TYR A 309 1.44 6.01 7.96
N ASN A 310 0.61 4.98 8.11
CA ASN A 310 -0.57 4.79 7.27
C ASN A 310 -1.59 5.92 7.44
N ASP A 311 -1.75 6.45 8.66
CA ASP A 311 -2.69 7.55 8.94
C ASP A 311 -2.26 8.89 8.33
N HIS A 312 -0.95 9.04 8.01
CA HIS A 312 -0.39 10.27 7.46
C HIS A 312 0.09 10.15 6.00
N SER A 313 -0.23 9.03 5.34
CA SER A 313 0.12 8.79 3.94
C SER A 313 -1.13 8.77 3.06
N PHE A 314 -1.23 9.73 2.15
CA PHE A 314 -2.41 9.94 1.30
C PHE A 314 -2.08 9.69 -0.17
N ILE A 315 -3.05 9.25 -0.96
CA ILE A 315 -2.86 9.06 -2.41
C ILE A 315 -3.01 10.38 -3.14
N ILE A 316 -2.08 10.71 -4.01
CA ILE A 316 -2.25 11.77 -5.01
C ILE A 316 -2.15 11.15 -6.41
N LEU A 317 -2.88 11.72 -7.37
CA LEU A 317 -2.75 11.33 -8.77
C LEU A 317 -1.76 12.25 -9.45
N ASP A 318 -0.77 11.69 -10.13
CA ASP A 318 0.02 12.50 -11.04
C ASP A 318 -0.73 12.65 -12.37
N GLY A 319 -1.28 13.84 -12.59
CA GLY A 319 -1.89 14.23 -13.87
C GLY A 319 -0.85 14.53 -14.94
N LYS A 320 0.44 14.59 -14.59
CA LYS A 320 1.51 14.76 -15.57
C LYS A 320 1.91 13.39 -16.12
N SER A 321 1.41 13.11 -17.32
CA SER A 321 2.09 12.18 -18.22
C SER A 321 3.47 12.76 -18.53
N HIS A 322 4.46 12.49 -17.68
CA HIS A 322 5.86 12.63 -18.08
C HIS A 322 6.14 11.52 -19.10
N ILE A 323 5.83 11.83 -20.36
CA ILE A 323 6.39 11.18 -21.56
C ILE A 323 7.80 11.74 -21.72
#